data_AF-A0A936NEF9-F1
#
_entry.id   AF-A0A936NEF9-F1
#
_cell.length_a   1.000
_cell.length_b   1.000
_cell.length_c   1.000
_cell.angle_alpha   90.00
_cell.angle_beta   90.00
_cell.angle_gamma   90.00
#
_symmetry.space_group_name_H-M   'P 1'
#
loop_
_entity.id
_entity.type
_entity.pdbx_description
1 polymer ?
#
loop_
_entity_poly.entity_id
_entity_poly.type
_entity_poly.pdbx_seq_one_letter_code
_entity_poly.pdbx_strand_id
1 'polypeptide(L)'
;MPVEQRSTSNQFRTAGIALLMVGAGLALVLVLFGQGGSGEPATVSLGTDEFALGPAAERAQVIAKTGPFLLPDVSGRGQDRPIMVSHEGPEPEVGWAIFEARAPGAPDGCYLRWDRDAQVFVSENPDEGSVSEDSSGERCDDATFPMNGAGLKQLPWEVSDDGILFVKLGDDSGDEATTTTAP
;
A
#
# COMPACT_ATOMS: atom_id res chain seq x y z
N MET A 1 70.25 -63.03 22.38
CA MET A 1 70.02 -62.14 21.23
C MET A 1 68.69 -61.43 21.44
N PRO A 2 68.61 -60.09 21.48
CA PRO A 2 67.35 -59.38 21.39
C PRO A 2 67.12 -58.84 19.97
N VAL A 3 65.90 -59.00 19.49
CA VAL A 3 65.38 -58.55 18.20
C VAL A 3 64.89 -57.10 18.30
N GLU A 4 65.31 -56.27 17.35
CA GLU A 4 64.96 -54.86 17.23
C GLU A 4 63.58 -54.74 16.54
N GLN A 5 62.58 -54.18 17.24
CA GLN A 5 61.30 -53.81 16.61
C GLN A 5 61.34 -52.34 16.19
N ARG A 6 61.23 -52.10 14.88
CA ARG A 6 61.15 -50.77 14.27
C ARG A 6 59.90 -50.02 14.74
N SER A 7 60.15 -48.77 15.15
CA SER A 7 59.18 -47.74 15.46
C SER A 7 58.27 -47.41 14.26
N THR A 8 56.95 -47.57 14.45
CA THR A 8 55.87 -47.13 13.55
C THR A 8 55.00 -46.07 14.24
N SER A 9 55.61 -45.11 14.95
CA SER A 9 54.86 -44.19 15.82
C SER A 9 54.38 -42.88 15.16
N ASN A 10 54.73 -42.58 13.89
CA ASN A 10 54.46 -41.26 13.31
C ASN A 10 53.40 -41.18 12.19
N GLN A 11 52.69 -42.27 11.85
CA GLN A 11 51.62 -42.20 10.82
C GLN A 11 50.23 -41.86 11.36
N PHE A 12 49.97 -42.00 12.67
CA PHE A 12 48.62 -41.83 13.24
C PHE A 12 48.31 -40.42 13.76
N ARG A 13 49.30 -39.52 13.83
CA ARG A 13 49.07 -38.15 14.35
C ARG A 13 48.58 -37.16 13.29
N THR A 14 48.87 -37.41 12.01
CA THR A 14 48.53 -36.49 10.92
C THR A 14 47.09 -36.67 10.41
N ALA A 15 46.50 -37.86 10.55
CA ALA A 15 45.12 -38.12 10.11
C ALA A 15 44.06 -37.50 11.04
N GLY A 16 44.35 -37.35 12.34
CA GLY A 16 43.40 -36.78 13.31
C GLY A 16 43.23 -35.26 13.20
N ILE A 17 44.29 -34.54 12.80
CA ILE A 17 44.28 -33.07 12.73
C ILE A 17 43.53 -32.57 11.47
N ALA A 18 43.64 -33.31 10.36
CA ALA A 18 42.94 -32.96 9.12
C ALA A 18 41.41 -33.05 9.25
N LEU A 19 40.90 -34.08 9.96
CA LEU A 19 39.46 -34.25 10.19
C LEU A 19 38.87 -33.17 11.12
N LEU A 20 39.63 -32.73 12.12
CA LEU A 20 39.21 -31.66 13.04
C LEU A 20 39.07 -30.30 12.33
N MET A 21 39.98 -29.96 11.42
CA MET A 21 39.93 -28.70 10.66
C MET A 21 38.74 -28.64 9.68
N VAL A 22 38.42 -29.77 9.04
CA VAL A 22 37.25 -29.86 8.14
C VAL A 22 35.94 -29.74 8.93
N GLY A 23 35.84 -30.41 10.08
CA GLY A 23 34.66 -30.33 10.95
C GLY A 23 34.41 -28.93 11.52
N ALA A 24 35.47 -28.25 11.97
CA ALA A 24 35.37 -26.88 12.48
C ALA A 24 34.99 -25.87 11.39
N GLY A 25 35.52 -26.03 10.17
CA GLY A 25 35.15 -25.19 9.03
C GLY A 25 33.68 -25.33 8.64
N LEU A 26 33.15 -26.56 8.61
CA LEU A 26 31.76 -26.82 8.25
C LEU A 26 30.79 -26.32 9.33
N ALA A 27 31.15 -26.43 10.61
CA ALA A 27 30.39 -25.85 11.71
C ALA A 27 30.36 -24.32 11.65
N LEU A 28 31.50 -23.67 11.32
CA LEU A 28 31.56 -22.22 11.15
C LEU A 28 30.68 -21.74 9.98
N VAL A 29 30.71 -22.45 8.84
CA VAL A 29 29.82 -22.18 7.70
C VAL A 29 28.36 -22.33 8.12
N LEU A 30 27.98 -23.40 8.81
CA LEU A 30 26.60 -23.58 9.28
C LEU A 30 26.16 -22.51 10.29
N VAL A 31 27.06 -21.98 11.13
CA VAL A 31 26.75 -20.89 12.06
C VAL A 31 26.68 -19.52 11.36
N LEU A 32 27.53 -19.28 10.36
CA LEU A 32 27.51 -18.04 9.57
C LEU A 32 26.32 -17.98 8.60
N PHE A 33 25.94 -19.11 8.00
CA PHE A 33 24.80 -19.20 7.08
C PHE A 33 23.48 -19.55 7.80
N GLY A 34 23.53 -20.16 8.98
CA GLY A 34 22.34 -20.51 9.79
C GLY A 34 21.70 -19.34 10.53
N GLN A 35 22.37 -18.17 10.56
CA GLN A 35 21.79 -16.95 11.14
C GLN A 35 20.89 -16.18 10.16
N GLY A 36 20.74 -16.63 8.91
CA GLY A 36 19.93 -16.00 7.87
C GLY A 36 18.48 -16.49 7.79
N GLY A 37 17.84 -16.85 8.91
CA GLY A 37 16.56 -17.54 8.87
C GLY A 37 15.71 -17.40 10.13
N SER A 38 15.68 -16.21 10.72
CA SER A 38 14.61 -15.81 11.66
C SER A 38 14.07 -14.46 11.23
N GLY A 39 13.69 -14.36 9.95
CA GLY A 39 12.55 -13.54 9.63
C GLY A 39 11.34 -14.38 10.02
N GLU A 40 10.46 -13.85 10.86
CA GLU A 40 9.07 -14.32 10.88
C GLU A 40 8.62 -14.60 9.44
N PRO A 41 7.81 -15.64 9.19
CA PRO A 41 7.20 -15.78 7.87
C PRO A 41 6.61 -14.41 7.58
N ALA A 42 7.13 -13.73 6.55
CA ALA A 42 6.54 -12.51 6.08
C ALA A 42 5.10 -12.92 5.79
N THR A 43 4.18 -12.58 6.70
CA THR A 43 2.78 -12.58 6.42
C THR A 43 2.71 -11.50 5.37
N VAL A 44 2.81 -11.95 4.11
CA VAL A 44 2.53 -11.12 2.96
C VAL A 44 1.07 -10.79 3.14
N SER A 45 0.82 -9.71 3.88
CA SER A 45 -0.47 -9.06 3.92
C SER A 45 -0.60 -8.51 2.51
N LEU A 46 -1.22 -9.29 1.63
CA LEU A 46 -1.52 -8.91 0.26
C LEU A 46 -2.59 -7.79 0.20
N GLY A 47 -3.01 -7.27 1.35
CA GLY A 47 -3.52 -5.93 1.50
C GLY A 47 -2.81 -5.30 2.69
N THR A 48 -1.88 -4.38 2.45
CA THR A 48 -1.57 -3.35 3.43
C THR A 48 -2.79 -2.42 3.49
N ASP A 49 -3.15 -1.89 4.66
CA ASP A 49 -4.18 -0.85 4.77
C ASP A 49 -3.74 0.49 4.15
N GLU A 50 -2.66 0.47 3.37
CA GLU A 50 -2.03 1.59 2.71
C GLU A 50 -1.73 1.23 1.26
N PHE A 51 -1.96 2.18 0.37
CA PHE A 51 -1.67 2.04 -1.05
C PHE A 51 -0.71 3.14 -1.51
N ALA A 52 0.38 2.73 -2.16
CA ALA A 52 1.39 3.63 -2.69
C ALA A 52 0.97 4.18 -4.06
N LEU A 53 0.71 5.48 -4.14
CA LEU A 53 0.38 6.21 -5.37
C LEU A 53 1.61 6.51 -6.24
N GLY A 54 2.79 6.42 -5.64
CA GLY A 54 4.08 6.73 -6.27
C GLY A 54 4.57 8.15 -5.96
N PRO A 55 5.52 8.69 -6.74
CA PRO A 55 6.14 9.97 -6.46
C PRO A 55 5.14 11.14 -6.45
N ALA A 56 5.02 11.83 -5.31
CA ALA A 56 4.07 12.92 -5.12
C ALA A 56 4.28 14.06 -6.13
N ALA A 57 5.55 14.43 -6.38
CA ALA A 57 5.91 15.47 -7.33
C ALA A 57 5.46 15.19 -8.77
N GLU A 58 5.53 13.92 -9.21
CA GLU A 58 5.07 13.54 -10.54
C GLU A 58 3.53 13.56 -10.61
N ARG A 59 2.87 13.05 -9.57
CA ARG A 59 1.40 13.02 -9.47
C ARG A 59 0.80 14.43 -9.44
N ALA A 60 1.38 15.34 -8.65
CA ALA A 60 0.96 16.73 -8.58
C ALA A 60 1.08 17.42 -9.95
N GLN A 61 2.20 17.21 -10.66
CA GLN A 61 2.38 17.72 -12.02
C GLN A 61 1.39 17.17 -13.03
N VAL A 62 1.03 15.88 -12.92
CA VAL A 62 0.00 15.27 -13.76
C VAL A 62 -1.35 15.92 -13.46
N ILE A 63 -1.75 16.03 -12.19
CA ILE A 63 -3.01 16.65 -11.79
C ILE A 63 -3.09 18.11 -12.24
N ALA A 64 -2.02 18.90 -12.10
CA ALA A 64 -1.98 20.27 -12.57
C ALA A 64 -2.19 20.41 -14.09
N LYS A 65 -1.85 19.38 -14.88
CA LYS A 65 -1.98 19.37 -16.35
C LYS A 65 -3.30 18.78 -16.82
N THR A 66 -3.71 17.64 -16.25
CA THR A 66 -4.84 16.83 -16.74
C THR A 66 -6.06 16.89 -15.84
N GLY A 67 -5.91 17.36 -14.61
CA GLY A 67 -6.92 17.31 -13.56
C GLY A 67 -6.79 16.07 -12.66
N PRO A 68 -7.61 16.00 -11.60
CA PRO A 68 -7.75 14.85 -10.72
C PRO A 68 -8.02 13.56 -11.48
N PHE A 69 -7.62 12.42 -10.91
CA PHE A 69 -7.81 11.12 -11.53
C PHE A 69 -8.47 10.12 -10.58
N LEU A 70 -9.28 9.24 -11.16
CA LEU A 70 -9.92 8.14 -10.46
C LEU A 70 -8.98 6.94 -10.43
N LEU A 71 -8.88 6.32 -9.26
CA LEU A 71 -8.35 4.97 -9.12
C LEU A 71 -9.50 3.99 -8.94
N PRO A 72 -9.46 2.83 -9.64
CA PRO A 72 -10.35 1.73 -9.32
C PRO A 72 -10.08 1.26 -7.89
N ASP A 73 -10.90 0.34 -7.38
CA ASP A 73 -10.69 -0.20 -6.04
C ASP A 73 -9.26 -0.77 -5.89
N VAL A 74 -8.47 -0.12 -5.04
CA VAL A 74 -7.07 -0.47 -4.72
C VAL A 74 -6.94 -1.21 -3.39
N SER A 75 -8.06 -1.48 -2.70
CA SER A 75 -8.10 -2.22 -1.44
C SER A 75 -8.00 -3.73 -1.63
N GLY A 76 -8.29 -4.23 -2.84
CA GLY A 76 -8.32 -5.65 -3.15
C GLY A 76 -9.53 -6.39 -2.55
N ARG A 77 -10.55 -5.68 -2.05
CA ARG A 77 -11.70 -6.23 -1.31
C ARG A 77 -12.96 -6.46 -2.17
N GLY A 78 -12.82 -6.48 -3.50
CA GLY A 78 -13.96 -6.37 -4.45
C GLY A 78 -13.95 -4.98 -5.06
N GLN A 79 -14.41 -4.77 -6.30
CA GLN A 79 -14.20 -3.52 -7.04
C GLN A 79 -15.13 -2.36 -6.61
N ASP A 80 -15.35 -2.20 -5.31
CA ASP A 80 -16.53 -1.52 -4.77
C ASP A 80 -16.22 -0.14 -4.18
N ARG A 81 -14.94 0.18 -3.94
CA ARG A 81 -14.47 1.45 -3.35
C ARG A 81 -13.45 2.16 -4.24
N PRO A 82 -13.85 2.67 -5.43
CA PRO A 82 -12.98 3.54 -6.20
C PRO A 82 -12.71 4.83 -5.42
N ILE A 83 -11.52 5.40 -5.61
CA ILE A 83 -11.08 6.63 -4.93
C ILE A 83 -10.69 7.68 -5.95
N MET A 84 -10.92 8.95 -5.61
CA MET A 84 -10.49 10.09 -6.41
C MET A 84 -9.25 10.71 -5.77
N VAL A 85 -8.26 11.05 -6.60
CA VAL A 85 -7.01 11.69 -6.17
C VAL A 85 -6.91 13.07 -6.80
N SER A 86 -6.85 14.08 -5.94
CA SER A 86 -6.77 15.49 -6.29
C SER A 86 -5.60 16.16 -5.54
N HIS A 87 -5.11 17.26 -6.10
CA HIS A 87 -4.00 18.04 -5.55
C HIS A 87 -4.15 19.51 -5.93
N GLU A 88 -4.01 20.40 -4.95
CA GLU A 88 -4.06 21.85 -5.11
C GLU A 88 -2.74 22.50 -4.70
N GLY A 89 -2.32 23.51 -5.47
CA GLY A 89 -1.11 24.27 -5.18
C GLY A 89 0.15 23.72 -5.83
N PRO A 90 1.30 24.40 -5.68
CA PRO A 90 2.55 24.02 -6.31
C PRO A 90 3.42 23.08 -5.48
N GLU A 91 3.19 22.98 -4.16
CA GLU A 91 3.98 22.13 -3.27
C GLU A 91 3.50 20.67 -3.32
N PRO A 92 4.34 19.69 -3.69
CA PRO A 92 3.94 18.30 -3.80
C PRO A 92 3.80 17.57 -2.45
N GLU A 93 4.29 18.15 -1.34
CA GLU A 93 4.19 17.56 0.00
C GLU A 93 2.86 17.86 0.70
N VAL A 94 2.09 18.85 0.20
CA VAL A 94 0.83 19.32 0.78
C VAL A 94 -0.24 19.51 -0.28
N GLY A 95 -1.47 19.82 0.11
CA GLY A 95 -2.55 20.14 -0.82
C GLY A 95 -3.24 18.94 -1.47
N TRP A 96 -2.95 17.71 -1.00
CA TRP A 96 -3.64 16.51 -1.46
C TRP A 96 -5.06 16.41 -0.88
N ALA A 97 -5.99 15.99 -1.73
CA ALA A 97 -7.31 15.55 -1.33
C ALA A 97 -7.58 14.20 -1.97
N ILE A 98 -7.76 13.18 -1.13
CA ILE A 98 -8.05 11.81 -1.56
C ILE A 98 -9.32 11.39 -0.87
N PHE A 99 -10.32 10.97 -1.63
CA PHE A 99 -11.65 10.70 -1.11
C PHE A 99 -12.35 9.62 -1.92
N GLU A 100 -13.40 9.02 -1.37
CA GLU A 100 -14.20 8.03 -2.09
C GLU A 100 -14.81 8.65 -3.35
N ALA A 101 -14.73 7.94 -4.47
CA ALA A 101 -15.25 8.40 -5.76
C ALA A 101 -16.77 8.26 -5.87
N ARG A 102 -17.48 8.04 -4.76
CA ARG A 102 -18.94 8.03 -4.66
C ARG A 102 -19.37 9.07 -3.63
N ALA A 103 -20.32 9.93 -4.00
CA ALA A 103 -20.85 10.91 -3.07
C ALA A 103 -21.64 10.22 -1.94
N PRO A 104 -21.66 10.78 -0.72
CA PRO A 104 -22.45 10.22 0.37
C PRO A 104 -23.93 10.08 0.00
N GLY A 105 -24.46 8.85 0.10
CA GLY A 105 -25.86 8.56 -0.23
C GLY A 105 -26.17 8.48 -1.72
N ALA A 106 -25.18 8.55 -2.62
CA ALA A 106 -25.40 8.33 -4.04
C ALA A 106 -25.81 6.87 -4.32
N PRO A 107 -26.72 6.64 -5.30
CA PRO A 107 -27.07 5.29 -5.75
C PRO A 107 -25.85 4.49 -6.25
N ASP A 108 -25.99 3.17 -6.28
CA ASP A 108 -24.97 2.32 -6.89
C ASP A 108 -24.80 2.66 -8.39
N GLY A 109 -23.55 2.61 -8.86
CA GLY A 109 -23.21 2.98 -10.24
C GLY A 109 -22.98 4.48 -10.46
N CYS A 110 -23.36 5.34 -9.51
CA CYS A 110 -23.05 6.77 -9.57
C CYS A 110 -21.64 7.04 -9.01
N TYR A 111 -20.77 7.60 -9.84
CA TYR A 111 -19.39 7.93 -9.48
C TYR A 111 -19.07 9.39 -9.78
N LEU A 112 -18.06 9.92 -9.10
CA LEU A 112 -17.57 11.28 -9.32
C LEU A 112 -16.72 11.32 -10.59
N ARG A 113 -17.04 12.28 -11.46
CA ARG A 113 -16.22 12.68 -12.60
C ARG A 113 -15.74 14.11 -12.40
N TRP A 114 -14.49 14.36 -12.75
CA TRP A 114 -13.98 15.73 -12.84
C TRP A 114 -14.51 16.44 -14.09
N ASP A 115 -15.17 17.58 -13.90
CA ASP A 115 -15.50 18.53 -14.95
C ASP A 115 -14.37 19.56 -15.08
N ARG A 116 -13.64 19.50 -16.18
CA ARG A 116 -12.47 20.37 -16.41
C ARG A 116 -12.84 21.81 -16.69
N ASP A 117 -14.01 22.05 -17.27
CA ASP A 117 -14.45 23.39 -17.67
C ASP A 117 -15.04 24.13 -16.47
N ALA A 118 -15.85 23.45 -15.67
CA ALA A 118 -16.44 23.99 -14.45
C ALA A 118 -15.50 23.91 -13.22
N GLN A 119 -14.42 23.12 -13.30
CA GLN A 119 -13.49 22.83 -12.21
C GLN A 119 -14.17 22.31 -10.93
N VAL A 120 -15.13 21.39 -11.12
CA VAL A 120 -15.86 20.72 -10.04
C VAL A 120 -15.98 19.23 -10.32
N PHE A 121 -16.20 18.42 -9.29
CA PHE A 121 -16.68 17.06 -9.45
C PHE A 121 -18.19 17.04 -9.58
N VAL A 122 -18.68 16.25 -10.52
CA VAL A 122 -20.10 15.96 -10.73
C VAL A 122 -20.35 14.47 -10.59
N SER A 123 -21.54 14.08 -10.15
CA SER A 123 -21.91 12.66 -10.11
C SER A 123 -22.46 12.21 -11.46
N GLU A 124 -22.00 11.07 -11.96
CA GLU A 124 -22.42 10.50 -13.25
C GLU A 124 -22.45 8.98 -13.17
N ASN A 125 -23.36 8.36 -13.93
CA ASN A 125 -23.36 6.93 -14.17
C ASN A 125 -22.64 6.65 -15.51
N PRO A 126 -21.51 5.92 -15.51
CA PRO A 126 -20.74 5.67 -16.73
C PRO A 126 -21.44 4.74 -17.73
N ASP A 127 -22.41 3.92 -17.29
CA ASP A 127 -23.07 2.92 -18.13
C ASP A 127 -24.32 3.46 -18.85
N GLU A 128 -25.02 4.44 -18.27
CA GLU A 128 -26.29 4.93 -18.80
C GLU A 128 -26.19 6.34 -19.43
N GLY A 129 -25.01 6.96 -19.38
CA GLY A 129 -24.93 8.42 -19.52
C GLY A 129 -25.71 9.10 -18.39
N SER A 130 -25.77 10.43 -18.39
CA SER A 130 -26.36 11.23 -17.28
C SER A 130 -27.85 10.97 -16.95
N VAL A 131 -28.49 9.97 -17.55
CA VAL A 131 -29.89 9.63 -17.29
C VAL A 131 -30.01 8.11 -17.24
N SER A 132 -30.26 7.52 -16.07
CA SER A 132 -30.63 6.12 -16.03
C SER A 132 -32.04 5.94 -16.64
N GLU A 133 -32.16 5.04 -17.62
CA GLU A 133 -33.44 4.51 -18.13
C GLU A 133 -33.72 3.12 -17.50
N ASP A 134 -32.95 2.74 -16.50
CA ASP A 134 -33.18 1.53 -15.74
C ASP A 134 -34.51 1.57 -14.96
N SER A 135 -35.04 0.39 -14.68
CA SER A 135 -36.35 0.22 -14.04
C SER A 135 -36.33 0.55 -12.52
N SER A 136 -35.19 1.06 -12.00
CA SER A 136 -35.08 1.57 -10.62
C SER A 136 -35.49 3.05 -10.53
N GLY A 137 -35.24 3.84 -11.58
CA GLY A 137 -35.58 5.26 -11.66
C GLY A 137 -34.68 6.19 -10.83
N GLU A 138 -33.58 5.68 -10.28
CA GLU A 138 -32.64 6.44 -9.46
C GLU A 138 -31.57 7.13 -10.33
N ARG A 139 -31.75 8.43 -10.56
CA ARG A 139 -30.71 9.26 -11.18
C ARG A 139 -29.62 9.60 -10.17
N CYS A 140 -28.39 9.77 -10.67
CA CYS A 140 -27.34 10.40 -9.88
C CYS A 140 -27.76 11.83 -9.49
N ASP A 141 -27.35 12.27 -8.30
CA ASP A 141 -27.61 13.63 -7.83
C ASP A 141 -26.86 14.66 -8.69
N ASP A 142 -27.46 15.84 -8.89
CA ASP A 142 -26.87 16.99 -9.57
C ASP A 142 -25.86 17.75 -8.67
N ALA A 143 -25.54 17.21 -7.49
CA ALA A 143 -24.60 17.78 -6.55
C ALA A 143 -23.19 17.93 -7.17
N THR A 144 -22.58 19.08 -6.91
CA THR A 144 -21.22 19.40 -7.34
C THR A 144 -20.29 19.53 -6.15
N PHE A 145 -19.07 19.02 -6.26
CA PHE A 145 -18.06 19.08 -5.20
C PHE A 145 -16.82 19.82 -5.67
N PRO A 146 -16.18 20.64 -4.81
CA PRO A 146 -14.96 21.36 -5.15
C PRO A 146 -13.75 20.42 -5.29
N MET A 147 -12.66 20.94 -5.86
CA MET A 147 -11.41 20.20 -6.12
C MET A 147 -10.79 19.54 -4.88
N ASN A 148 -10.96 20.15 -3.70
CA ASN A 148 -10.51 19.60 -2.42
C ASN A 148 -11.44 18.50 -1.85
N GLY A 149 -12.54 18.18 -2.53
CA GLY A 149 -13.50 17.16 -2.11
C GLY A 149 -14.29 17.51 -0.85
N ALA A 150 -14.45 18.79 -0.51
CA ALA A 150 -15.31 19.16 0.61
C ALA A 150 -16.75 18.62 0.40
N GLY A 151 -17.29 17.97 1.43
CA GLY A 151 -18.57 17.25 1.37
C GLY A 151 -18.45 15.76 1.02
N LEU A 152 -17.24 15.27 0.71
CA LEU A 152 -16.97 13.86 0.41
C LEU A 152 -16.23 13.18 1.56
N LYS A 153 -16.26 11.84 1.57
CA LYS A 153 -15.54 11.04 2.57
C LYS A 153 -14.05 11.00 2.25
N GLN A 154 -13.30 11.79 3.02
CA GLN A 154 -11.85 11.92 2.88
C GLN A 154 -11.12 10.69 3.43
N LEU A 155 -10.06 10.29 2.75
CA LEU A 155 -9.15 9.24 3.12
C LEU A 155 -7.84 9.86 3.64
N PRO A 156 -7.29 9.36 4.75
CA PRO A 156 -6.00 9.82 5.23
C PRO A 156 -4.90 9.54 4.20
N TRP A 157 -3.95 10.45 4.09
CA TRP A 157 -2.81 10.33 3.20
C TRP A 157 -1.56 10.87 3.86
N GLU A 158 -0.41 10.45 3.37
CA GLU A 158 0.90 10.94 3.79
C GLU A 158 1.89 10.90 2.63
N VAL A 159 2.84 11.84 2.63
CA VAL A 159 4.00 11.80 1.74
C VAL A 159 5.20 11.40 2.59
N SER A 160 5.85 10.29 2.24
CA SER A 160 7.03 9.82 2.96
C SER A 160 8.23 10.74 2.76
N ASP A 161 9.29 10.54 3.56
CA ASP A 161 10.57 11.24 3.41
C ASP A 161 11.22 11.03 2.02
N ASP A 162 10.91 9.89 1.37
CA ASP A 162 11.35 9.57 0.00
C ASP A 162 10.46 10.21 -1.08
N GLY A 163 9.46 11.00 -0.69
CA GLY A 163 8.55 11.72 -1.60
C GLY A 163 7.47 10.83 -2.22
N ILE A 164 7.17 9.67 -1.62
CA ILE A 164 6.12 8.76 -2.10
C ILE A 164 4.81 9.09 -1.40
N LEU A 165 3.74 9.28 -2.17
CA LEU A 165 2.40 9.49 -1.66
C LEU A 165 1.75 8.14 -1.32
N PHE A 166 1.23 8.03 -0.11
CA PHE A 166 0.45 6.90 0.40
C PHE A 166 -0.95 7.35 0.76
N VAL A 167 -1.94 6.48 0.51
CA VAL A 167 -3.32 6.63 1.00
C VAL A 167 -3.66 5.47 1.93
N LYS A 168 -4.31 5.77 3.06
CA LYS A 168 -4.78 4.77 4.02
C LYS A 168 -6.19 4.30 3.64
N LEU A 169 -6.31 3.03 3.27
CA LEU A 169 -7.53 2.34 2.88
C LEU A 169 -8.15 1.66 4.11
N GLY A 170 -8.44 2.45 5.15
CA GLY A 170 -9.01 1.93 6.38
C GLY A 170 -10.29 1.13 6.14
N ASP A 171 -10.56 0.22 7.07
CA ASP A 171 -11.86 -0.44 7.21
C ASP A 171 -12.85 0.52 7.85
N ASP A 172 -14.06 0.63 7.30
CA ASP A 172 -15.21 1.27 7.94
C ASP A 172 -15.74 0.49 9.15
N SER A 173 -14.85 -0.13 9.93
CA SER A 173 -15.17 -0.65 11.25
C SER A 173 -15.15 0.54 12.18
N GLY A 174 -16.31 1.16 12.38
CA GLY A 174 -16.45 2.40 13.14
C GLY A 174 -15.69 2.39 14.46
N ASP A 175 -14.65 3.22 14.55
CA ASP A 175 -14.30 3.83 15.82
C ASP A 175 -15.36 4.90 16.10
N GLU A 176 -16.46 4.47 16.72
CA GLU A 176 -17.24 5.33 17.59
C GLU A 176 -16.25 6.03 18.52
N ALA A 177 -15.98 7.30 18.24
CA ALA A 177 -15.28 8.21 19.13
C ALA A 177 -16.01 8.23 20.47
N THR A 178 -15.65 7.31 21.37
CA THR A 178 -16.16 7.25 22.73
C THR A 178 -15.53 8.44 23.46
N THR A 179 -16.21 9.58 23.36
CA THR A 179 -15.87 10.78 24.11
C THR A 179 -16.20 10.49 25.57
N THR A 180 -15.21 10.00 26.31
CA THR A 180 -15.28 9.93 27.77
C THR A 180 -15.30 11.36 28.30
N THR A 181 -16.50 11.85 28.58
CA THR A 181 -16.71 13.03 29.43
C THR A 181 -16.65 12.55 30.87
N ALA A 182 -15.59 12.91 31.59
CA ALA A 182 -15.51 12.71 33.03
C ALA A 182 -16.05 13.97 33.76
N PRO A 183 -16.81 13.81 34.86
CA PRO A 183 -17.33 14.91 35.69
C PRO A 183 -16.27 15.58 36.56
#